data_AF-A0A3C0I4Y7-F1
#
_entry.id   AF-A0A3C0I4Y7-F1
#
_cell.length_a   1.000
_cell.length_b   1.000
_cell.length_c   1.000
_cell.angle_alpha   90.00
_cell.angle_beta   90.00
_cell.angle_gamma   90.00
#
_symmetry.space_group_name_H-M   'P 1'
#
loop_
_entity.id
_entity.type
_entity.pdbx_description
1 polymer ?
#
loop_
_entity_poly.entity_id
_entity_poly.type
_entity_poly.pdbx_seq_one_letter_code
_entity_poly.pdbx_strand_id
1 'polypeptide(L)' 'MNNAYLAGACFERANLKGATLKASRFYYANLRQAHIERANLKQADLEGADIEGANFSDAIWTNGKKCLPNSISHPRFD' A
#
# COMPACT_ATOMS: atom_id res chain seq x y z
N MET A 1 5.63 -9.12 5.64
CA MET A 1 5.85 -8.34 6.86
C MET A 1 4.48 -8.07 7.50
N ASN A 2 4.09 -8.85 8.50
CA ASN A 2 2.87 -8.57 9.26
C ASN A 2 3.21 -7.72 10.48
N ASN A 3 2.36 -6.75 10.82
CA ASN A 3 2.54 -5.91 12.01
C ASN A 3 3.89 -5.16 12.05
N ALA A 4 4.44 -4.77 10.90
CA ALA A 4 5.70 -4.05 10.86
C ALA A 4 5.49 -2.57 11.23
N TYR A 5 6.45 -1.98 11.95
CA TYR A 5 6.50 -0.55 12.23
C TYR A 5 7.40 0.13 11.20
N LEU A 6 6.79 0.85 10.26
CA LEU A 6 7.43 1.43 9.08
C LEU A 6 7.10 2.93 8.94
N ALA A 7 6.77 3.58 10.06
CA ALA A 7 6.45 5.00 10.07
C ALA A 7 7.64 5.84 9.57
N GLY A 8 7.37 6.79 8.68
CA GLY A 8 8.38 7.66 8.07
C GLY A 8 9.38 6.97 7.13
N ALA A 9 9.23 5.67 6.86
CA ALA A 9 10.16 4.94 6.01
C ALA A 9 10.05 5.39 4.53
N CYS A 10 11.17 5.32 3.80
CA CYS A 10 11.20 5.61 2.37
C CYS A 10 11.11 4.31 1.56
N PHE A 11 10.03 4.19 0.81
CA PHE A 11 9.71 3.11 -0.13
C PHE A 11 9.47 3.65 -1.54
N GLU A 12 10.00 4.83 -1.87
CA GLU A 12 9.88 5.39 -3.21
C GLU A 12 10.37 4.38 -4.25
N ARG A 13 9.52 4.07 -5.25
CA ARG A 13 9.76 3.07 -6.30
C ARG A 13 10.05 1.64 -5.80
N ALA A 14 9.77 1.34 -4.54
CA ALA A 14 10.00 0.00 -3.98
C ALA A 14 9.12 -1.06 -4.68
N ASN A 15 9.68 -2.25 -4.85
CA ASN A 15 8.92 -3.40 -5.31
C ASN A 15 8.33 -4.16 -4.12
N LEU A 16 7.05 -3.94 -3.86
CA LEU A 16 6.23 -4.58 -2.82
C LEU A 16 5.13 -5.46 -3.45
N LYS A 17 5.30 -5.86 -4.72
CA LYS A 17 4.31 -6.64 -5.46
C LYS A 17 4.05 -7.98 -4.76
N GLY A 18 2.79 -8.25 -4.47
CA GLY A 18 2.36 -9.47 -3.76
C GLY A 18 2.78 -9.53 -2.29
N ALA A 19 3.35 -8.45 -1.73
CA ALA A 19 3.78 -8.44 -0.35
C ALA A 19 2.60 -8.62 0.61
N THR A 20 2.82 -9.38 1.69
CA THR A 20 1.88 -9.37 2.81
C THR A 20 2.29 -8.26 3.78
N LEU A 21 1.46 -7.21 3.88
CA LEU A 21 1.68 -5.99 4.66
C LEU A 21 0.55 -5.78 5.69
N LYS A 22 -0.13 -6.87 6.06
CA LYS A 22 -1.30 -6.84 6.93
C LYS A 22 -0.96 -6.20 8.28
N ALA A 23 -1.80 -5.27 8.72
CA ALA A 23 -1.68 -4.57 10.00
C ALA A 23 -0.33 -3.84 10.23
N SER A 24 0.42 -3.56 9.16
CA SER A 24 1.65 -2.76 9.25
C SER A 24 1.33 -1.26 9.34
N ARG A 25 2.20 -0.50 10.00
CA ARG A 25 2.05 0.95 10.20
C ARG A 25 2.99 1.72 9.28
N PHE A 26 2.44 2.42 8.31
CA PHE A 26 3.12 3.24 7.30
C PHE A 26 2.87 4.74 7.50
N TYR A 27 2.53 5.16 8.71
CA TYR A 27 2.27 6.58 9.01
C TYR A 27 3.39 7.49 8.50
N TYR A 28 3.07 8.48 7.67
CA TYR A 28 4.02 9.36 6.98
C TYR A 28 5.12 8.68 6.14
N ALA A 29 4.96 7.42 5.74
CA ALA A 29 5.91 6.77 4.84
C ALA A 29 5.83 7.38 3.42
N ASN A 30 6.97 7.42 2.73
CA ASN A 30 7.02 7.76 1.30
C ASN A 30 6.84 6.47 0.48
N LEU A 31 5.68 6.29 -0.14
CA LEU A 31 5.34 5.18 -1.05
C LEU A 31 5.23 5.65 -2.51
N ARG A 32 5.80 6.82 -2.85
CA ARG A 32 5.70 7.38 -4.20
C ARG A 32 6.18 6.38 -5.24
N GLN A 33 5.38 6.19 -6.29
CA GLN A 33 5.71 5.28 -7.40
C GLN A 33 5.99 3.82 -6.98
N ALA A 34 5.60 3.41 -5.76
CA ALA A 34 5.82 2.03 -5.30
C ALA A 34 4.93 1.04 -6.06
N HIS A 35 5.48 -0.15 -6.31
CA HIS A 35 4.78 -1.27 -6.94
C HIS A 35 4.14 -2.13 -5.85
N ILE A 36 2.85 -1.95 -5.59
CA ILE A 36 2.10 -2.58 -4.50
C ILE A 36 1.00 -3.52 -5.07
N GLU A 37 1.14 -3.92 -6.34
CA GLU A 37 0.15 -4.72 -7.02
C GLU A 37 -0.02 -6.07 -6.31
N ARG A 38 -1.27 -6.52 -6.14
CA ARG A 38 -1.61 -7.79 -5.46
C ARG A 38 -1.12 -7.91 -4.01
N ALA A 39 -0.63 -6.83 -3.40
CA ALA A 39 -0.24 -6.85 -2.00
C ALA A 39 -1.47 -6.93 -1.08
N ASN A 40 -1.26 -7.39 0.15
CA ASN A 40 -2.30 -7.41 1.17
C ASN A 40 -2.01 -6.33 2.23
N LEU A 41 -2.73 -5.22 2.14
CA LEU A 41 -2.68 -4.08 3.07
C LEU A 41 -3.81 -4.12 4.10
N LYS A 42 -4.54 -5.24 4.24
CA LYS A 42 -5.68 -5.33 5.18
C LYS A 42 -5.25 -4.87 6.58
N GLN A 43 -6.00 -3.93 7.16
CA GLN A 43 -5.72 -3.30 8.46
C GLN A 43 -4.40 -2.52 8.55
N ALA A 44 -3.68 -2.30 7.45
CA ALA A 44 -2.53 -1.42 7.45
C ALA A 44 -2.97 0.03 7.71
N ASP A 45 -2.13 0.77 8.42
CA ASP A 45 -2.31 2.19 8.68
C ASP A 45 -1.43 2.97 7.70
N LEU A 46 -2.06 3.80 6.85
CA LEU A 46 -1.43 4.61 5.81
C LEU A 46 -1.66 6.11 6.06
N GLU A 47 -2.07 6.51 7.27
CA GLU A 47 -2.34 7.92 7.57
C GLU A 47 -1.10 8.78 7.25
N GLY A 48 -1.31 9.83 6.44
CA GLY A 48 -0.23 10.73 6.02
C GLY A 48 0.83 10.13 5.08
N ALA A 49 0.71 8.87 4.66
CA ALA A 49 1.65 8.28 3.69
C ALA A 49 1.51 8.96 2.32
N ASP A 50 2.64 9.26 1.68
CA ASP A 50 2.65 9.76 0.30
C ASP A 50 2.55 8.59 -0.67
N ILE A 51 1.39 8.43 -1.29
CA ILE A 51 1.09 7.34 -2.23
C ILE A 51 1.06 7.82 -3.69
N GLU A 52 1.61 8.99 -4.00
CA GLU A 52 1.57 9.55 -5.35
C GLU A 52 2.26 8.61 -6.36
N GLY A 53 1.52 8.16 -7.37
CA GLY A 53 1.99 7.25 -8.41
C GLY A 53 2.11 5.79 -7.96
N ALA A 54 1.81 5.46 -6.71
CA ALA A 54 1.83 4.08 -6.23
C ALA A 54 0.78 3.23 -6.97
N ASN A 55 1.14 2.01 -7.35
CA ASN A 55 0.26 1.10 -8.06
C ASN A 55 -0.34 0.06 -7.10
N PHE A 56 -1.65 0.17 -6.86
CA PHE A 56 -2.42 -0.73 -5.99
C PHE A 56 -3.25 -1.74 -6.78
N SER A 57 -2.99 -1.94 -8.08
CA SER A 57 -3.78 -2.86 -8.91
C SER A 57 -3.90 -4.25 -8.28
N ASP A 58 -5.12 -4.76 -8.15
CA ASP A 58 -5.44 -6.04 -7.53
C ASP A 58 -5.03 -6.21 -6.04
N ALA A 59 -4.57 -5.16 -5.36
CA ALA A 59 -4.24 -5.22 -3.95
C ALA A 59 -5.49 -5.39 -3.06
N ILE A 60 -5.33 -5.99 -1.88
CA ILE A 60 -6.34 -5.93 -0.82
C ILE A 60 -6.06 -4.68 0.01
N TRP A 61 -6.98 -3.72 0.00
CA TRP A 61 -6.83 -2.43 0.67
C TRP A 61 -7.00 -2.53 2.20
N THR A 62 -6.77 -1.42 2.90
CA THR A 62 -6.82 -1.34 4.37
C THR A 62 -8.17 -1.78 4.94
N ASN A 63 -9.26 -1.48 4.25
CA ASN A 63 -10.63 -1.90 4.59
C ASN A 63 -10.96 -3.35 4.16
N GLY A 64 -10.03 -4.06 3.53
CA GLY A 64 -10.20 -5.44 3.07
C GLY A 64 -10.86 -5.59 1.69
N LYS A 65 -11.24 -4.50 1.03
CA LYS A 65 -11.75 -4.55 -0.35
C LYS A 65 -10.62 -4.74 -1.35
N LYS A 66 -10.92 -5.40 -2.47
CA LYS A 66 -9.96 -5.53 -3.55
C LYS A 66 -9.92 -4.24 -4.38
N CYS A 67 -8.73 -3.81 -4.74
CA CYS A 67 -8.55 -2.70 -5.66
C CYS A 67 -8.77 -3.17 -7.10
N LEU A 68 -9.47 -2.37 -7.89
CA LEU A 68 -9.64 -2.57 -9.32
C LEU A 68 -8.29 -2.50 -10.05
N PRO A 69 -8.18 -3.13 -11.22
CA PRO A 69 -7.05 -2.89 -12.13
C PRO A 69 -6.87 -1.39 -12.39
N ASN A 70 -5.62 -0.95 -12.52
CA ASN A 70 -5.23 0.45 -12.76
C ASN A 70 -5.57 1.41 -11.59
N SER A 71 -5.67 0.91 -10.35
CA SER A 71 -5.74 1.75 -9.15
C SER A 71 -4.38 2.38 -8.87
N ILE A 72 -4.17 3.60 -9.37
CA ILE A 72 -2.92 4.37 -9.24
C ILE A 72 -3.17 5.61 -8.39
N SER A 73 -2.38 5.82 -7.33
CA SER A 73 -2.50 6.89 -6.32
C SER A 73 -3.81 6.89 -5.52
N HIS A 74 -4.90 6.47 -6.13
CA HIS A 74 -6.25 6.45 -5.61
C HIS A 74 -6.77 5.02 -5.71
N PRO A 75 -6.90 4.32 -4.56
CA PRO A 75 -7.52 3.00 -4.51
C PRO A 75 -8.96 3.08 -5.04
N ARG A 76 -9.26 2.31 -6.09
CA ARG A 76 -10.62 2.15 -6.62
C ARG A 76 -11.06 0.73 -6.30
N PHE A 77 -12.30 0.52 -5.88
CA PHE A 77 -12.78 -0.79 -5.41
C PHE A 77 -13.80 -1.40 -6.37
N ASP A 78 -13.92 -2.72 -6.34
CA ASP A 78 -15.03 -3.46 -6.92
C ASP A 78 -16.34 -3.32 -6.12
#